data_AF-A0A3E0HBY6-F1
#
_entry.id   AF-A0A3E0HBY6-F1
#
_cell.length_a   1.000
_cell.length_b   1.000
_cell.length_c   1.000
_cell.angle_alpha   90.00
_cell.angle_beta   90.00
_cell.angle_gamma   90.00
#
_symmetry.space_group_name_H-M   'P 1'
#
loop_
_entity.id
_entity.type
_entity.pdbx_description
1 polymer ?
#
loop_
_entity_poly.entity_id
_entity_poly.type
_entity_poly.pdbx_seq_one_letter_code
_entity_poly.pdbx_strand_id
1 'polypeptide(L)'
;MDDSEVVAALRPFARAAGQVLAVLAEPDPFRLHGRAIGAVANIDGVDPKYLARLGTLPDDLTARIAALVPLLVASTGVDRRALTLAEQALVVCAEAETVELRVRVLAGVLYGRDVNAASIGGDEDGQTTYLLAELTEANRRHGRVTVRALAVTARRLGDLLATIDGRAGPLIGGRLVLWRLRKRARRWIREHSAVRWDPRGRQP
;
A
#
# COMPACT_ATOMS: atom_id res chain seq x y z
N MET A 1 2.18 11.24 19.82
CA MET A 1 2.78 11.23 18.49
C MET A 1 2.69 12.60 17.84
N ASP A 2 3.83 13.26 17.66
CA ASP A 2 3.94 14.56 16.98
C ASP A 2 3.98 14.42 15.45
N ASP A 3 4.02 15.53 14.71
CA ASP A 3 4.01 15.50 13.24
C ASP A 3 5.33 14.98 12.64
N SER A 4 6.45 15.15 13.33
CA SER A 4 7.74 14.62 12.90
C SER A 4 7.76 13.09 12.99
N GLU A 5 7.19 12.53 14.07
CA GLU A 5 7.03 11.08 14.24
C GLU A 5 6.06 10.48 13.22
N VAL A 6 4.95 11.18 12.91
CA VAL A 6 4.03 10.77 11.83
C VAL A 6 4.76 10.75 10.49
N VAL A 7 5.53 11.78 10.16
CA VAL A 7 6.31 11.84 8.92
C VAL A 7 7.37 10.73 8.88
N ALA A 8 8.07 10.50 10.00
CA ALA A 8 9.07 9.42 10.14
C ALA A 8 8.47 8.05 9.78
N ALA A 9 7.25 7.77 10.23
CA ALA A 9 6.57 6.51 9.98
C ALA A 9 5.95 6.44 8.57
N LEU A 10 5.37 7.54 8.07
CA LEU A 10 4.70 7.54 6.76
C LEU A 10 5.65 7.59 5.57
N ARG A 11 6.88 8.10 5.72
CA ARG A 11 7.84 8.19 4.60
C ARG A 11 8.29 6.82 4.07
N PRO A 12 8.76 5.87 4.90
CA PRO A 12 9.07 4.51 4.46
C PRO A 12 7.85 3.81 3.85
N PHE A 13 6.67 4.02 4.46
CA PHE A 13 5.41 3.52 3.91
C PHE A 13 5.17 4.06 2.50
N ALA A 14 5.25 5.37 2.29
CA ALA A 14 4.96 6.02 1.01
C ALA A 14 5.92 5.57 -0.12
N ARG A 15 7.19 5.30 0.21
CA ARG A 15 8.18 4.73 -0.71
C ARG A 15 7.83 3.28 -1.07
N ALA A 16 7.60 2.44 -0.07
CA ALA A 16 7.25 1.04 -0.27
C ALA A 16 5.90 0.88 -1.01
N ALA A 17 4.92 1.72 -0.68
CA ALA A 17 3.63 1.79 -1.37
C ALA A 17 3.79 2.07 -2.87
N GLY A 18 4.72 2.96 -3.26
CA GLY A 18 5.02 3.21 -4.67
C GLY A 18 5.43 1.93 -5.42
N GLN A 19 6.29 1.10 -4.82
CA GLN A 19 6.73 -0.16 -5.42
C GLN A 19 5.61 -1.20 -5.44
N VAL A 20 4.83 -1.32 -4.36
CA VAL A 20 3.67 -2.21 -4.32
C VAL A 20 2.64 -1.81 -5.38
N LEU A 21 2.34 -0.53 -5.52
CA LEU A 21 1.42 -0.02 -6.54
C LEU A 21 1.93 -0.25 -7.96
N ALA A 22 3.25 -0.16 -8.19
CA ALA A 22 3.84 -0.50 -9.48
C ALA A 22 3.63 -1.98 -9.83
N VAL A 23 3.88 -2.89 -8.89
CA VAL A 23 3.57 -4.33 -9.05
C VAL A 23 2.08 -4.50 -9.35
N LEU A 24 1.22 -3.88 -8.55
CA LEU A 24 -0.23 -3.99 -8.71
C LEU A 24 -0.78 -3.28 -9.95
N ALA A 25 -0.01 -2.45 -10.64
CA ALA A 25 -0.40 -1.84 -11.90
C ALA A 25 -0.13 -2.78 -13.09
N GLU A 26 0.74 -3.80 -12.94
CA GLU A 26 0.97 -4.80 -13.98
C GLU A 26 -0.32 -5.58 -14.27
N PRO A 27 -0.72 -5.83 -15.53
CA PRO A 27 -1.93 -6.59 -15.84
C PRO A 27 -1.98 -7.98 -15.22
N ASP A 28 -0.81 -8.62 -15.06
CA ASP A 28 -0.66 -9.95 -14.47
C ASP A 28 0.45 -9.98 -13.39
N PRO A 29 0.20 -9.40 -12.20
CA PRO A 29 1.23 -9.18 -11.19
C PRO A 29 1.83 -10.48 -10.64
N PHE A 30 1.13 -11.61 -10.82
CA PHE A 30 1.54 -12.93 -10.33
C PHE A 30 1.92 -13.89 -11.45
N ARG A 31 1.80 -13.48 -12.72
CA ARG A 31 2.04 -14.31 -13.91
C ARG A 31 1.17 -15.57 -13.93
N LEU A 32 -0.13 -15.40 -13.71
CA LEU A 32 -1.14 -16.45 -13.61
C LEU A 32 -2.01 -16.59 -14.87
N HIS A 33 -2.08 -15.58 -15.73
CA HIS A 33 -2.93 -15.63 -16.93
C HIS A 33 -2.48 -16.76 -17.86
N GLY A 34 -3.45 -17.54 -18.35
CA GLY A 34 -3.23 -18.61 -19.33
C GLY A 34 -2.43 -19.83 -18.82
N ARG A 35 -2.10 -19.91 -17.52
CA ARG A 35 -1.38 -21.07 -16.96
C ARG A 35 -2.33 -22.10 -16.37
N ALA A 36 -2.07 -23.38 -16.65
CA ALA A 36 -2.74 -24.48 -15.98
C ALA A 36 -2.44 -24.41 -14.46
N ILE A 37 -3.49 -24.51 -13.63
CA ILE A 37 -3.41 -24.40 -12.16
C ILE A 37 -2.33 -25.34 -11.57
N GLY A 38 -2.14 -26.53 -12.17
CA GLY A 38 -1.11 -27.50 -11.77
C GLY A 38 0.35 -27.03 -11.97
N ALA A 39 0.65 -26.17 -12.95
CA ALA A 39 1.99 -25.61 -13.16
C ALA A 39 2.35 -24.49 -12.16
N VAL A 40 1.37 -24.07 -11.37
CA VAL A 40 1.42 -22.92 -10.45
C VAL A 40 1.23 -23.39 -8.99
N ALA A 41 0.87 -24.65 -8.78
CA ALA A 41 0.37 -25.21 -7.52
C ALA A 41 1.36 -25.18 -6.33
N ASN A 42 2.60 -24.72 -6.51
CA ASN A 42 3.62 -24.62 -5.47
C ASN A 42 4.24 -23.21 -5.32
N ILE A 43 3.57 -22.15 -5.78
CA ILE A 43 4.03 -20.79 -5.48
C ILE A 43 3.78 -20.50 -4.00
N ASP A 44 4.84 -20.65 -3.19
CA ASP A 44 4.94 -20.14 -1.82
C ASP A 44 3.78 -20.50 -0.86
N GLY A 45 3.17 -21.67 -1.02
CA GLY A 45 2.15 -22.17 -0.09
C GLY A 45 0.78 -21.49 -0.22
N VAL A 46 0.48 -20.92 -1.38
CA VAL A 46 -0.86 -20.42 -1.73
C VAL A 46 -1.76 -21.61 -2.08
N ASP A 47 -2.91 -21.74 -1.42
CA ASP A 47 -3.88 -22.80 -1.74
C ASP A 47 -4.35 -22.66 -3.22
N PRO A 48 -4.18 -23.71 -4.05
CA PRO A 48 -4.49 -23.68 -5.48
C PRO A 48 -5.92 -23.22 -5.82
N LYS A 49 -6.89 -23.42 -4.92
CA LYS A 49 -8.29 -23.00 -5.15
C LYS A 49 -8.46 -21.48 -5.29
N TYR A 50 -7.50 -20.69 -4.80
CA TYR A 50 -7.52 -19.23 -4.92
C TYR A 50 -6.81 -18.72 -6.19
N LEU A 51 -6.01 -19.54 -6.87
CA LEU A 51 -5.21 -19.13 -8.03
C LEU A 51 -6.08 -18.65 -9.19
N ALA A 52 -7.22 -19.31 -9.45
CA ALA A 52 -8.15 -18.90 -10.50
C ALA A 52 -8.68 -17.47 -10.25
N ARG A 53 -9.02 -17.14 -9.00
CA ARG A 53 -9.52 -15.80 -8.63
C ARG A 53 -8.42 -14.73 -8.68
N LEU A 54 -7.19 -15.10 -8.34
CA LEU A 54 -6.03 -14.23 -8.44
C LEU A 54 -5.63 -13.96 -9.90
N GLY A 55 -5.88 -14.90 -10.81
CA GLY A 55 -5.67 -14.75 -12.25
C GLY A 55 -6.79 -13.98 -12.98
N THR A 56 -7.86 -13.58 -12.28
CA THR A 56 -8.99 -12.82 -12.86
C THR A 56 -9.24 -11.53 -12.09
N LEU A 57 -8.18 -10.90 -11.59
CA LEU A 57 -8.29 -9.63 -10.87
C LEU A 57 -8.75 -8.52 -11.83
N PRO A 58 -9.54 -7.54 -11.35
CA PRO A 58 -9.93 -6.38 -12.16
C PRO A 58 -8.73 -5.61 -12.72
N ASP A 59 -8.90 -4.96 -13.87
CA ASP A 59 -7.87 -4.09 -14.47
C ASP A 59 -7.75 -2.72 -13.77
N ASP A 60 -8.84 -2.17 -13.25
CA ASP A 60 -8.79 -0.94 -12.46
C ASP A 60 -8.05 -1.20 -11.14
N LEU A 61 -7.00 -0.41 -10.89
CA LEU A 61 -6.13 -0.56 -9.72
C LEU A 61 -6.90 -0.50 -8.39
N THR A 62 -7.91 0.35 -8.25
CA THR A 62 -8.71 0.43 -7.01
C THR A 62 -9.56 -0.83 -6.82
N ALA A 63 -10.22 -1.28 -7.89
CA ALA A 63 -11.01 -2.50 -7.88
C ALA A 63 -10.13 -3.75 -7.64
N ARG A 64 -8.89 -3.74 -8.14
CA ARG A 64 -7.86 -4.76 -7.92
C ARG A 64 -7.42 -4.81 -6.47
N ILE A 65 -7.02 -3.68 -5.89
CA ILE A 65 -6.65 -3.57 -4.47
C ILE A 65 -7.81 -4.08 -3.58
N ALA A 66 -9.05 -3.67 -3.89
CA ALA A 66 -10.25 -4.11 -3.17
C ALA A 66 -10.50 -5.63 -3.24
N ALA A 67 -10.20 -6.25 -4.38
CA ALA A 67 -10.38 -7.68 -4.60
C ALA A 67 -9.26 -8.51 -3.94
N LEU A 68 -8.07 -7.94 -3.77
CA LEU A 68 -6.88 -8.63 -3.28
C LEU A 68 -6.98 -8.97 -1.79
N VAL A 69 -7.36 -8.03 -0.92
CA VAL A 69 -7.37 -8.28 0.54
C VAL A 69 -8.08 -9.56 0.96
N PRO A 70 -9.34 -9.83 0.57
CA PRO A 70 -10.01 -11.07 0.98
C PRO A 70 -9.31 -12.32 0.43
N LEU A 71 -8.67 -12.23 -0.74
CA LEU A 71 -7.88 -13.32 -1.30
C LEU A 71 -6.57 -13.53 -0.53
N LEU A 72 -5.86 -12.46 -0.17
CA LEU A 72 -4.62 -12.55 0.61
C LEU A 72 -4.89 -13.14 2.00
N VAL A 73 -5.95 -12.67 2.69
CA VAL A 73 -6.38 -13.26 3.97
C VAL A 73 -6.64 -14.76 3.82
N ALA A 74 -7.46 -15.14 2.84
CA ALA A 74 -7.88 -16.53 2.66
C ALA A 74 -6.75 -17.46 2.20
N SER A 75 -5.79 -16.95 1.42
CA SER A 75 -4.73 -17.75 0.81
C SER A 75 -3.43 -17.81 1.61
N THR A 76 -3.19 -16.85 2.51
CA THR A 76 -1.91 -16.75 3.24
C THR A 76 -2.05 -16.78 4.76
N GLY A 77 -3.27 -16.62 5.29
CA GLY A 77 -3.51 -16.55 6.74
C GLY A 77 -2.99 -15.27 7.40
N VAL A 78 -2.57 -14.27 6.62
CA VAL A 78 -2.14 -12.97 7.13
C VAL A 78 -3.32 -12.24 7.80
N ASP A 79 -3.00 -11.53 8.89
CA ASP A 79 -3.97 -10.76 9.68
C ASP A 79 -4.79 -9.78 8.83
N ARG A 80 -6.11 -9.85 8.99
CA ARG A 80 -7.05 -9.04 8.20
C ARG A 80 -6.96 -7.56 8.54
N ARG A 81 -6.70 -7.21 9.80
CA ARG A 81 -6.64 -5.81 10.24
C ARG A 81 -5.46 -5.09 9.58
N ALA A 82 -4.28 -5.69 9.61
CA ALA A 82 -3.10 -5.14 8.92
C ALA A 82 -3.36 -4.97 7.41
N LEU A 83 -3.94 -5.98 6.76
CA LEU A 83 -4.24 -5.90 5.33
C LEU A 83 -5.26 -4.82 4.99
N THR A 84 -6.30 -4.62 5.81
CA THR A 84 -7.28 -3.54 5.59
C THR A 84 -6.67 -2.15 5.78
N LEU A 85 -5.78 -1.96 6.76
CA LEU A 85 -5.05 -0.70 6.91
C LEU A 85 -4.18 -0.41 5.69
N ALA A 86 -3.42 -1.40 5.24
CA ALA A 86 -2.58 -1.28 4.05
C ALA A 86 -3.41 -0.98 2.79
N GLU A 87 -4.54 -1.65 2.60
CA GLU A 87 -5.48 -1.45 1.48
C GLU A 87 -5.96 0.00 1.39
N GLN A 88 -6.45 0.54 2.50
CA GLN A 88 -6.95 1.90 2.57
C GLN A 88 -5.87 2.92 2.25
N ALA A 89 -4.68 2.74 2.83
CA ALA A 89 -3.55 3.63 2.61
C ALA A 89 -2.97 3.51 1.19
N LEU A 90 -2.93 2.31 0.60
CA LEU A 90 -2.50 2.11 -0.80
C LEU A 90 -3.44 2.83 -1.78
N VAL A 91 -4.76 2.78 -1.57
CA VAL A 91 -5.72 3.52 -2.40
C VAL A 91 -5.53 5.03 -2.28
N VAL A 92 -5.18 5.53 -1.09
CA VAL A 92 -4.84 6.95 -0.90
C VAL A 92 -3.52 7.30 -1.62
N CYS A 93 -2.49 6.46 -1.48
CA CYS A 93 -1.20 6.65 -2.15
C CYS A 93 -1.29 6.61 -3.69
N ALA A 94 -2.21 5.84 -4.25
CA ALA A 94 -2.41 5.73 -5.69
C ALA A 94 -2.86 7.06 -6.34
N GLU A 95 -3.36 8.01 -5.54
CA GLU A 95 -3.78 9.33 -6.01
C GLU A 95 -2.65 10.37 -5.99
N ALA A 96 -1.45 10.00 -5.54
CA ALA A 96 -0.31 10.89 -5.40
C ALA A 96 0.93 10.33 -6.11
N GLU A 97 1.62 11.18 -6.86
CA GLU A 97 2.75 10.80 -7.71
C GLU A 97 4.08 10.79 -6.96
N THR A 98 4.29 11.74 -6.04
CA THR A 98 5.53 11.89 -5.27
C THR A 98 5.41 11.29 -3.86
N VAL A 99 6.56 10.93 -3.27
CA VAL A 99 6.62 10.43 -1.89
C VAL A 99 6.09 11.49 -0.92
N GLU A 100 6.48 12.74 -1.12
CA GLU A 100 6.08 13.88 -0.29
C GLU A 100 4.56 14.06 -0.34
N LEU A 101 3.96 14.04 -1.54
CA LEU A 101 2.52 14.19 -1.68
C LEU A 101 1.77 12.99 -1.08
N ARG A 102 2.29 11.76 -1.22
CA ARG A 102 1.75 10.56 -0.57
C ARG A 102 1.73 10.69 0.95
N VAL A 103 2.83 11.16 1.56
CA VAL A 103 2.89 11.38 3.02
C VAL A 103 1.85 12.41 3.46
N ARG A 104 1.78 13.55 2.76
CA ARG A 104 0.81 14.60 3.11
C ARG A 104 -0.64 14.14 2.98
N VAL A 105 -0.98 13.48 1.86
CA VAL A 105 -2.36 13.01 1.65
C VAL A 105 -2.72 11.88 2.61
N LEU A 106 -1.79 10.98 2.97
CA LEU A 106 -2.01 9.97 4.01
C LEU A 106 -2.27 10.64 5.37
N ALA A 107 -1.42 11.57 5.77
CA ALA A 107 -1.57 12.34 7.01
C ALA A 107 -2.92 13.06 7.05
N GLY A 108 -3.30 13.75 5.98
CA GLY A 108 -4.53 14.54 5.91
C GLY A 108 -5.80 13.69 5.83
N VAL A 109 -5.77 12.60 5.07
CA VAL A 109 -6.95 11.76 4.83
C VAL A 109 -7.18 10.76 5.96
N LEU A 110 -6.13 10.10 6.44
CA LEU A 110 -6.26 9.05 7.45
C LEU A 110 -6.19 9.61 8.87
N TYR A 111 -5.36 10.62 9.11
CA TYR A 111 -5.09 11.13 10.46
C TYR A 111 -5.59 12.55 10.71
N GLY A 112 -6.09 13.25 9.67
CA GLY A 112 -6.59 14.62 9.79
C GLY A 112 -5.49 15.65 10.08
N ARG A 113 -4.26 15.40 9.61
CA ARG A 113 -3.08 16.26 9.85
C ARG A 113 -2.51 16.77 8.53
N ASP A 114 -2.19 18.06 8.43
CA ASP A 114 -1.38 18.59 7.33
C ASP A 114 0.06 18.76 7.80
N VAL A 115 0.92 17.83 7.36
CA VAL A 115 2.31 17.72 7.84
C VAL A 115 3.30 18.25 6.81
N ASN A 116 4.45 18.73 7.27
CA ASN A 116 5.59 18.98 6.39
C ASN A 116 6.26 17.65 6.03
N ALA A 117 6.07 17.19 4.80
CA ALA A 117 6.58 15.90 4.34
C ALA A 117 8.07 15.89 3.95
N ALA A 118 8.81 16.98 4.18
CA ALA A 118 10.25 16.99 4.02
C ALA A 118 10.89 15.83 4.80
N SER A 119 11.91 15.21 4.21
CA SER A 119 12.66 14.20 4.95
C SER A 119 13.28 14.84 6.18
N ILE A 120 13.12 14.17 7.32
CA ILE A 120 13.65 14.60 8.62
C ILE A 120 15.01 13.97 8.93
N GLY A 121 15.61 13.25 7.97
CA GLY A 121 16.77 12.38 8.21
C GLY A 121 16.38 11.10 8.98
N GLY A 122 17.33 10.17 9.13
CA GLY A 122 17.12 8.87 9.79
C GLY A 122 17.17 7.66 8.84
N ASP A 123 16.89 6.47 9.37
CA ASP A 123 16.97 5.19 8.64
C ASP A 123 15.72 4.92 7.76
N GLU A 124 15.33 5.91 6.94
CA GLU A 124 14.21 5.78 6.01
C GLU A 124 14.47 4.65 4.99
N ASP A 125 15.72 4.51 4.55
CA ASP A 125 16.15 3.51 3.57
C ASP A 125 16.13 2.10 4.15
N GLY A 126 16.65 1.89 5.36
CA GLY A 126 16.61 0.60 6.05
C GLY A 126 15.17 0.16 6.32
N GLN A 127 14.32 1.07 6.77
CA GLN A 127 12.91 0.75 7.02
C GLN A 127 12.14 0.45 5.73
N THR A 128 12.39 1.20 4.65
CA THR A 128 11.83 0.90 3.32
C THR A 128 12.28 -0.48 2.83
N THR A 129 13.56 -0.80 3.02
CA THR A 129 14.15 -2.10 2.67
C THR A 129 13.48 -3.22 3.45
N TYR A 130 13.28 -3.05 4.76
CA TYR A 130 12.59 -4.02 5.60
C TYR A 130 11.15 -4.29 5.14
N LEU A 131 10.39 -3.23 4.83
CA LEU A 131 8.99 -3.36 4.36
C LEU A 131 8.91 -4.19 3.07
N LEU A 132 9.88 -4.03 2.18
CA LEU A 132 9.91 -4.65 0.86
C LEU A 132 10.68 -5.97 0.79
N ALA A 133 11.34 -6.39 1.88
CA ALA A 133 12.30 -7.50 1.83
C ALA A 133 11.72 -8.81 1.24
N GLU A 134 10.45 -9.14 1.52
CA GLU A 134 9.82 -10.33 0.92
C GLU A 134 9.57 -10.18 -0.57
N LEU A 135 9.13 -9.00 -1.03
CA LEU A 135 8.93 -8.75 -2.46
C LEU A 135 10.25 -8.84 -3.23
N THR A 136 11.31 -8.22 -2.69
CA THR A 136 12.65 -8.27 -3.27
C THR A 136 13.17 -9.71 -3.31
N GLU A 137 13.00 -10.45 -2.21
CA GLU A 137 13.47 -11.84 -2.12
C GLU A 137 12.71 -12.77 -3.05
N ALA A 138 11.39 -12.65 -3.13
CA ALA A 138 10.57 -13.42 -4.06
C ALA A 138 10.96 -13.14 -5.52
N ASN A 139 11.15 -11.87 -5.87
CA ASN A 139 11.59 -11.50 -7.22
C ASN A 139 12.99 -12.06 -7.52
N ARG A 140 13.91 -12.05 -6.56
CA ARG A 140 15.26 -12.63 -6.68
C ARG A 140 15.22 -14.14 -6.86
N ARG A 141 14.42 -14.86 -6.07
CA ARG A 141 14.32 -16.33 -6.11
C ARG A 141 13.54 -16.86 -7.30
N HIS A 142 12.46 -16.18 -7.68
CA HIS A 142 11.47 -16.69 -8.64
C HIS A 142 11.38 -15.89 -9.94
N GLY A 143 12.12 -14.77 -10.06
CA GLY A 143 12.03 -13.86 -11.20
C GLY A 143 10.69 -13.15 -11.34
N ARG A 144 9.88 -13.15 -10.26
CA ARG A 144 8.55 -12.52 -10.17
C ARG A 144 8.13 -12.32 -8.72
N VAL A 145 7.15 -11.45 -8.51
CA VAL A 145 6.45 -11.32 -7.24
C VAL A 145 5.53 -12.53 -7.00
N THR A 146 5.51 -13.01 -5.76
CA THR A 146 4.58 -14.06 -5.33
C THR A 146 3.47 -13.48 -4.46
N VAL A 147 2.33 -14.18 -4.41
CA VAL A 147 1.16 -13.77 -3.62
C VAL A 147 1.52 -13.69 -2.13
N ARG A 148 2.32 -14.63 -1.62
CA ARG A 148 2.82 -14.62 -0.24
C ARG A 148 3.69 -13.41 0.04
N ALA A 149 4.65 -13.10 -0.82
CA ALA A 149 5.51 -11.95 -0.66
C ALA A 149 4.71 -10.63 -0.61
N LEU A 150 3.73 -10.49 -1.51
CA LEU A 150 2.82 -9.35 -1.49
C LEU A 150 2.01 -9.31 -0.19
N ALA A 151 1.47 -10.43 0.28
CA ALA A 151 0.68 -10.49 1.51
C ALA A 151 1.52 -10.09 2.75
N VAL A 152 2.75 -10.58 2.85
CA VAL A 152 3.64 -10.25 3.97
C VAL A 152 4.09 -8.80 3.91
N THR A 153 4.41 -8.26 2.74
CA THR A 153 4.71 -6.84 2.58
C THR A 153 3.50 -5.97 2.94
N ALA A 154 2.30 -6.31 2.45
CA ALA A 154 1.07 -5.61 2.81
C ALA A 154 0.79 -5.69 4.33
N ARG A 155 1.07 -6.82 4.99
CA ARG A 155 1.02 -6.93 6.45
C ARG A 155 1.96 -5.94 7.12
N ARG A 156 3.26 -5.94 6.76
CA ARG A 156 4.26 -5.04 7.35
C ARG A 156 3.89 -3.56 7.18
N LEU A 157 3.34 -3.21 6.01
CA LEU A 157 2.81 -1.88 5.75
C LEU A 157 1.63 -1.53 6.67
N GLY A 158 0.70 -2.46 6.86
CA GLY A 158 -0.42 -2.30 7.80
C GLY A 158 0.02 -2.19 9.25
N ASP A 159 0.96 -3.04 9.68
CA ASP A 159 1.54 -3.03 11.02
C ASP A 159 2.22 -1.69 11.33
N LEU A 160 2.98 -1.14 10.37
CA LEU A 160 3.58 0.18 10.48
C LEU A 160 2.53 1.27 10.70
N LEU A 161 1.43 1.26 9.93
CA LEU A 161 0.34 2.24 10.12
C LEU A 161 -0.37 2.07 11.46
N ALA A 162 -0.49 0.83 11.95
CA ALA A 162 -1.08 0.55 13.26
C ALA A 162 -0.27 1.15 14.42
N THR A 163 1.04 1.42 14.23
CA THR A 163 1.86 2.12 15.25
C THR A 163 1.55 3.60 15.38
N ILE A 164 1.11 4.23 14.27
CA ILE A 164 0.66 5.64 14.24
C ILE A 164 -0.73 5.74 14.86
N ASP A 165 -1.53 4.70 14.64
CA ASP A 165 -2.97 4.71 14.88
C ASP A 165 -3.33 4.31 16.32
N GLY A 166 -3.22 5.27 17.24
CA GLY A 166 -3.85 5.19 18.55
C GLY A 166 -5.39 5.34 18.53
N ARG A 167 -6.02 5.46 17.34
CA ARG A 167 -7.47 5.63 17.18
C ARG A 167 -8.00 4.74 16.06
N ALA A 168 -8.26 3.47 16.39
CA ALA A 168 -9.02 2.58 15.52
C ALA A 168 -10.48 3.09 15.36
N GLY A 169 -10.72 3.95 14.37
CA GLY A 169 -12.04 4.00 13.73
C GLY A 169 -12.37 2.62 13.17
N PRO A 170 -13.66 2.26 13.00
CA PRO A 170 -14.01 0.94 12.49
C PRO A 170 -13.38 0.72 11.11
N LEU A 171 -12.57 -0.33 11.00
CA LEU A 171 -12.02 -0.80 9.73
C LEU A 171 -13.14 -1.45 8.91
N ILE A 172 -13.92 -0.61 8.24
CA ILE A 172 -14.93 -1.07 7.31
C ILE A 172 -14.18 -1.36 6.00
N GLY A 173 -13.89 -2.63 5.76
CA GLY A 173 -13.36 -3.07 4.47
C GLY A 173 -14.43 -2.97 3.36
N GLY A 174 -13.98 -2.91 2.10
CA GLY A 174 -14.85 -3.05 0.94
C GLY A 174 -14.88 -1.85 0.01
N ARG A 175 -15.34 -2.11 -1.22
CA ARG A 175 -15.26 -1.20 -2.37
C ARG A 175 -15.81 0.21 -2.10
N LEU A 176 -16.92 0.33 -1.35
CA LEU A 176 -17.51 1.63 -1.07
C LEU A 176 -16.63 2.51 -0.19
N VAL A 177 -15.95 1.91 0.80
CA VAL A 177 -15.04 2.64 1.70
C VAL A 177 -13.82 3.11 0.92
N LEU A 178 -13.22 2.23 0.11
CA LEU A 178 -12.10 2.60 -0.75
C LEU A 178 -12.47 3.71 -1.73
N TRP A 179 -13.66 3.62 -2.35
CA TRP A 179 -14.15 4.68 -3.24
C TRP A 179 -14.29 6.02 -2.51
N ARG A 180 -14.84 6.02 -1.28
CA ARG A 180 -14.94 7.24 -0.45
C ARG A 180 -13.56 7.79 -0.09
N LEU A 181 -12.62 6.94 0.30
CA LEU A 181 -11.24 7.32 0.61
C LEU A 181 -10.55 7.92 -0.60
N ARG A 182 -10.65 7.28 -1.78
CA ARG A 182 -10.14 7.79 -3.05
C ARG A 182 -10.71 9.17 -3.37
N LYS A 183 -12.03 9.35 -3.24
CA LYS A 183 -12.70 10.65 -3.46
C LYS A 183 -12.22 11.71 -2.46
N ARG A 184 -12.02 11.32 -1.19
CA ARG A 184 -11.50 12.20 -0.14
C ARG A 184 -10.05 12.60 -0.43
N ALA A 185 -9.19 11.67 -0.84
CA ALA A 185 -7.81 11.94 -1.24
C ALA A 185 -7.73 12.92 -2.41
N ARG A 186 -8.48 12.68 -3.49
CA ARG A 186 -8.56 13.60 -4.64
C ARG A 186 -9.03 15.00 -4.24
N ARG A 187 -10.04 15.08 -3.37
CA ARG A 187 -10.55 16.34 -2.86
C ARG A 187 -9.47 17.06 -2.05
N TRP A 188 -8.86 16.36 -1.10
CA TRP A 188 -7.80 16.89 -0.26
C TRP A 188 -6.63 17.42 -1.10
N ILE A 189 -6.17 16.64 -2.10
CA ILE A 189 -5.12 17.06 -3.02
C ILE A 189 -5.53 18.34 -3.74
N ARG A 190 -6.73 18.44 -4.33
CA ARG A 190 -7.19 19.67 -5.00
C ARG A 190 -7.22 20.89 -4.07
N GLU A 191 -7.66 20.70 -2.84
CA GLU A 191 -7.74 21.78 -1.83
C GLU A 191 -6.34 22.24 -1.37
N HIS A 192 -5.37 21.33 -1.30
CA HIS A 192 -4.05 21.60 -0.71
C HIS A 192 -2.91 21.72 -1.74
N SER A 193 -3.18 21.49 -3.03
CA SER A 193 -2.22 21.69 -4.14
C SER A 193 -2.15 23.15 -4.62
N ALA A 194 -3.14 23.98 -4.28
CA ALA A 194 -3.10 25.43 -4.50
C ALA A 194 -2.15 26.15 -3.53
N VAL A 195 -1.87 25.55 -2.37
CA VAL A 195 -0.83 26.01 -1.45
C VAL A 195 0.52 25.56 -2.02
N ARG A 196 1.04 26.36 -2.95
CA ARG A 196 2.33 26.17 -3.62
C ARG A 196 3.43 26.08 -2.56
N TRP A 197 3.75 24.86 -2.14
CA TRP A 197 4.87 24.59 -1.24
C TRP A 197 6.17 24.83 -2.01
N ASP A 198 6.99 25.75 -1.50
CA ASP A 198 8.35 25.96 -2.00
C ASP A 198 9.26 24.85 -1.45
N PRO A 199 9.80 23.96 -2.30
CA PRO A 199 10.75 22.93 -1.88
C PRO A 199 12.05 23.49 -1.27
N ARG A 200 12.28 24.80 -1.34
CA ARG A 200 13.47 25.49 -0.80
C ARG A 200 13.23 26.25 0.50
N GLY A 201 12.03 26.20 1.07
CA GLY A 201 11.74 26.79 2.37
C GLY A 201 11.87 28.31 2.44
N ARG A 202 11.74 29.06 1.33
CA ARG A 202 11.58 30.51 1.40
C ARG A 202 10.10 30.84 1.53
N GLN A 203 9.66 31.20 2.73
CA GLN A 203 8.44 31.98 2.88
C GLN A 203 8.69 33.42 2.34
N PRO A 204 7.65 34.10 1.82
CA PRO A 204 7.75 35.49 1.37
C PRO A 204 8.13 36.45 2.49
#